data_AF-A0A183DWA1-F1
#
_entry.id   AF-A0A183DWA1-F1
#
_cell.length_a   1.000
_cell.length_b   1.000
_cell.length_c   1.000
_cell.angle_alpha   90.00
_cell.angle_beta   90.00
_cell.angle_gamma   90.00
#
_symmetry.space_group_name_H-M   'P 1'
#
loop_
_entity.id
_entity.type
_entity.pdbx_description
1 polymer ?
#
loop_
_entity_poly.entity_id
_entity_poly.type
_entity_poly.pdbx_seq_one_letter_code
_entity_poly.pdbx_strand_id
1 'polypeptide(L)' 'LQAAYVICQAIKQFEIATGKKVGLKVAGGIRTALEALQYRCLVEEMLGDDWLTPALFRIGASSLLDGILQT' A
#
# COMPACT_ATOMS: atom_id res chain seq x y z
N LEU A 1 -3.73 -6.61 -6.54
CA LEU A 1 -4.77 -6.00 -5.69
C LEU A 1 -5.45 -6.97 -4.73
N GLN A 2 -5.98 -8.12 -5.17
CA GLN A 2 -6.73 -9.05 -4.28
C GLN A 2 -5.96 -9.43 -3.00
N ALA A 3 -4.69 -9.83 -3.11
CA ALA A 3 -3.88 -10.16 -1.93
C ALA A 3 -3.69 -8.95 -0.99
N ALA A 4 -3.43 -7.76 -1.56
CA ALA A 4 -3.29 -6.54 -0.77
C ALA A 4 -4.58 -6.19 -0.03
N TYR A 5 -5.75 -6.43 -0.61
CA TYR A 5 -7.03 -6.21 0.06
C TYR A 5 -7.20 -7.10 1.30
N VAL A 6 -6.90 -8.40 1.17
CA VAL A 6 -6.95 -9.34 2.31
C VAL A 6 -5.96 -8.93 3.40
N ILE A 7 -4.76 -8.49 3.01
CA ILE A 7 -3.76 -8.01 3.96
C ILE A 7 -4.22 -6.72 4.65
N CYS A 8 -4.81 -5.76 3.93
CA CYS A 8 -5.37 -4.55 4.54
C CYS A 8 -6.47 -4.89 5.54
N GLN A 9 -7.37 -5.84 5.24
CA GLN A 9 -8.35 -6.29 6.21
C GLN A 9 -7.70 -6.85 7.48
N ALA A 10 -6.69 -7.71 7.34
CA ALA A 10 -5.98 -8.28 8.47
C ALA A 10 -5.27 -7.20 9.31
N ILE A 11 -4.65 -6.20 8.66
CA ILE A 11 -4.04 -5.05 9.34
C ILE A 11 -5.10 -4.25 10.11
N LYS A 12 -6.27 -3.99 9.50
CA LYS A 12 -7.34 -3.24 10.14
C LYS A 12 -7.91 -3.98 11.35
N GLN A 13 -8.12 -5.29 11.24
CA GLN A 13 -8.55 -6.13 12.35
C GLN A 13 -7.52 -6.16 13.49
N PHE A 14 -6.22 -6.20 13.15
CA PHE A 14 -5.15 -6.12 14.13
C PHE A 14 -5.12 -4.78 14.87
N GLU A 15 -5.30 -3.65 14.16
CA GLU A 15 -5.41 -2.33 14.77
C GLU A 15 -6.60 -2.29 15.75
N ILE A 16 -7.78 -2.74 15.32
CA ILE A 16 -8.99 -2.75 16.16
C ILE A 16 -8.77 -3.57 17.42
N ALA A 17 -8.13 -4.74 17.30
CA ALA A 17 -7.94 -5.64 18.44
C ALA A 17 -6.84 -5.18 19.41
N THR A 18 -5.84 -4.44 18.94
CA THR A 18 -4.61 -4.16 19.73
C THR A 18 -4.30 -2.69 19.96
N GLY A 19 -4.94 -1.78 19.22
CA GLY A 19 -4.60 -0.37 19.14
C GLY A 19 -3.26 -0.08 18.45
N LYS A 20 -2.57 -1.08 17.90
CA LYS A 20 -1.24 -0.91 17.28
C LYS A 20 -1.35 -0.86 15.76
N LYS A 21 -0.66 0.11 15.15
CA LYS A 21 -0.56 0.25 13.69
C LYS A 21 0.62 -0.56 13.15
N VAL A 22 0.38 -1.33 12.09
CA VAL A 22 1.42 -2.07 11.35
C VAL A 22 1.34 -1.71 9.87
N GLY A 23 2.51 -1.60 9.23
CA GLY A 23 2.59 -1.12 7.85
C GLY A 23 2.40 -2.19 6.79
N LEU A 24 2.10 -1.76 5.57
CA LEU A 24 2.04 -2.58 4.36
C LEU A 24 3.18 -2.21 3.41
N LYS A 25 3.94 -3.22 2.97
CA LYS A 25 4.83 -3.10 1.82
C LYS A 25 4.35 -3.99 0.69
N VAL A 26 3.83 -3.41 -0.38
CA VAL A 26 3.50 -4.15 -1.61
C VAL A 26 4.75 -4.27 -2.48
N ALA A 27 4.99 -5.42 -3.09
CA ALA A 27 6.16 -5.64 -3.94
C ALA A 27 5.82 -6.60 -5.08
N GLY A 28 6.55 -6.44 -6.20
CA GLY A 28 6.47 -7.32 -7.36
C GLY A 28 5.67 -6.74 -8.52
N GLY A 29 6.33 -6.55 -9.66
CA GLY A 29 5.69 -6.30 -10.96
C GLY A 29 4.99 -4.95 -11.15
N ILE A 30 5.03 -4.03 -10.18
CA ILE A 30 4.46 -2.68 -10.32
C ILE A 30 5.39 -1.85 -11.20
N ARG A 31 4.89 -1.35 -12.33
CA ARG A 31 5.70 -0.66 -13.35
C ARG A 31 5.22 0.73 -13.70
N THR A 32 3.93 1.02 -13.51
CA THR A 32 3.32 2.29 -13.91
C THR A 32 2.82 3.10 -12.72
N ALA A 33 2.76 4.43 -12.89
CA ALA A 33 2.17 5.31 -11.88
C ALA A 33 0.71 4.95 -11.57
N LEU A 34 -0.06 4.54 -12.58
CA LEU A 34 -1.45 4.10 -12.41
C LEU A 34 -1.57 2.85 -11.52
N GLU A 35 -0.73 1.83 -11.74
CA GLU A 35 -0.70 0.64 -10.87
C GLU A 35 -0.31 1.00 -9.43
N ALA A 36 0.66 1.92 -9.25
CA ALA A 36 1.05 2.39 -7.94
C ALA A 36 -0.10 3.13 -7.22
N LEU A 37 -0.85 3.96 -7.95
CA LEU A 37 -2.03 4.65 -7.43
C LEU A 37 -3.12 3.69 -7.00
N GLN A 38 -3.36 2.59 -7.71
CA GLN A 38 -4.35 1.59 -7.29
C GLN A 38 -4.04 1.03 -5.89
N TYR A 39 -2.77 0.77 -5.57
CA TYR A 39 -2.38 0.34 -4.23
C TYR A 39 -2.50 1.46 -3.19
N ARG A 40 -2.18 2.71 -3.57
CA ARG A 40 -2.36 3.88 -2.69
C ARG A 40 -3.83 4.05 -2.31
N CYS A 41 -4.73 4.10 -3.30
CA CYS A 41 -6.17 4.20 -3.08
C CYS A 41 -6.69 3.05 -2.22
N LEU A 42 -6.24 1.82 -2.46
CA LEU A 42 -6.65 0.69 -1.64
C LEU A 42 -6.26 0.84 -0.16
N VAL A 43 -5.06 1.35 0.11
CA VAL A 43 -4.60 1.61 1.49
C VAL A 43 -5.38 2.75 2.13
N GLU A 44 -5.58 3.84 1.39
CA GLU A 44 -6.37 5.00 1.79
C GLU A 44 -7.80 4.59 2.20
N GLU A 45 -8.50 3.87 1.33
CA GLU A 45 -9.89 3.42 1.55
C GLU A 45 -10.01 2.40 2.71
N MET A 46 -9.05 1.49 2.87
CA MET A 46 -9.16 0.40 3.84
C MET A 46 -8.60 0.75 5.22
N LEU A 47 -7.54 1.55 5.27
CA LEU A 47 -6.75 1.82 6.48
C LEU A 47 -6.79 3.30 6.90
N GLY A 48 -7.10 4.22 5.98
CA GLY A 48 -7.14 5.66 6.20
C GLY A 48 -5.81 6.37 5.96
N ASP A 49 -5.87 7.70 5.93
CA ASP A 49 -4.74 8.59 5.62
C ASP A 49 -3.52 8.41 6.53
N ASP A 50 -3.74 8.01 7.79
CA ASP A 50 -2.67 7.76 8.74
C ASP A 50 -1.68 6.66 8.27
N TRP A 51 -2.11 5.77 7.38
CA TRP A 51 -1.24 4.75 6.78
C TRP A 51 -0.43 5.24 5.59
N LEU A 52 -0.75 6.41 5.03
CA LEU A 52 -0.06 7.00 3.88
C LEU A 52 1.23 7.72 4.30
N THR A 53 2.03 7.07 5.14
CA THR A 53 3.33 7.55 5.60
C THR A 53 4.43 6.56 5.20
N PRO A 54 5.69 6.99 5.01
CA PRO A 54 6.79 6.10 4.67
C PRO A 54 7.02 4.95 5.68
N ALA A 55 6.58 5.13 6.93
CA ALA A 55 6.68 4.12 7.98
C ALA A 55 5.61 3.03 7.87
N LEU A 56 4.44 3.35 7.31
CA LEU A 56 3.27 2.46 7.30
C LEU A 56 2.85 2.01 5.89
N PHE A 57 3.32 2.67 4.84
CA PHE A 57 3.07 2.23 3.47
C PHE A 57 4.29 2.43 2.58
N ARG A 58 4.71 1.35 1.91
CA ARG A 58 5.78 1.39 0.91
C ARG A 58 5.45 0.55 -0.32
N ILE A 59 5.95 1.00 -1.46
CA ILE A 59 5.95 0.26 -2.71
C ILE A 59 7.39 -0.22 -2.96
N GLY A 60 7.57 -1.53 -2.96
CA GLY A 60 8.82 -2.17 -3.36
C GLY A 60 8.86 -2.29 -4.88
N ALA A 61 9.73 -1.53 -5.53
CA ALA A 61 9.88 -1.52 -6.97
C ALA A 61 11.35 -1.48 -7.40
N SER A 62 11.63 -2.15 -8.52
CA SER A 62 12.92 -2.12 -9.21
C SER A 62 12.86 -1.36 -10.55
N SER A 63 11.67 -1.22 -11.15
CA SER A 63 11.47 -0.57 -12.46
C SER A 63 10.36 0.49 -12.49
N LEU A 64 9.68 0.73 -11.35
CA LEU A 64 8.59 1.71 -11.28
C LEU A 64 9.07 3.16 -11.41
N LEU A 65 10.31 3.45 -10.98
CA LEU A 65 10.85 4.80 -11.00
C LEU A 65 10.81 5.39 -12.42
N ASP A 66 11.26 4.62 -13.42
CA ASP A 66 11.24 5.04 -14.81
C ASP A 66 9.81 5.29 -15.30
N GLY A 67 8.87 4.41 -14.92
CA GLY A 67 7.45 4.58 -15.27
C GLY A 67 6.82 5.83 -14.67
N ILE A 68 7.24 6.24 -13.46
CA ILE A 68 6.79 7.50 -12.84
C ILE A 68 7.40 8.71 -13.55
N LEU A 69 8.69 8.67 -13.89
CA LEU A 69 9.37 9.79 -14.56
C LEU A 69 8.85 10.07 -15.99
N GLN A 70 8.16 9.09 -16.58
CA GLN A 70 7.52 9.18 -17.90
C GLN A 70 6.03 9.54 -17.85
N THR A 71 5.46 9.68 -16.65
CA THR A 71 4.05 10.10 -16.46
C THR A 71 3.92 11.61 -16.51
#